data_AF-A0A929EXY3-F1
#
_entry.id   AF-A0A929EXY3-F1
#
_cell.length_a   1.000
_cell.length_b   1.000
_cell.length_c   1.000
_cell.angle_alpha   90.00
_cell.angle_beta   90.00
_cell.angle_gamma   90.00
#
_symmetry.space_group_name_H-M   'P 1'
#
loop_
_entity.id
_entity.type
_entity.pdbx_description
1 polymer ?
#
loop_
_entity_poly.entity_id
_entity_poly.type
_entity_poly.pdbx_seq_one_letter_code
_entity_poly.pdbx_strand_id
1 'polypeptide(L)'
;QALGGTAIIFFGLSAYALTTRKDFSFMGGFLMVGLLVAVVAMIANIFLHIPALSLTISAAVVMIMSGLILFDTSRIINGGETNYIRATVSLYLNIYNLFIHLLHLLSALNGRD
;
A
#
# COMPACT_ATOMS: atom_id res chain seq x y z
N GLN A 1 8.12 -15.70 0.86
CA GLN A 1 7.79 -15.17 -0.48
C GLN A 1 7.17 -13.77 -0.38
N ALA A 2 6.09 -13.55 0.38
CA ALA A 2 5.47 -12.23 0.56
C ALA A 2 6.44 -11.13 1.09
N LEU A 3 7.34 -11.47 2.02
CA LEU A 3 8.38 -10.53 2.50
C LEU A 3 9.30 -10.06 1.36
N GLY A 4 9.71 -10.96 0.47
CA GLY A 4 10.55 -10.62 -0.69
C GLY A 4 9.83 -9.72 -1.68
N GLY A 5 8.56 -10.01 -2.00
CA GLY A 5 7.74 -9.15 -2.86
C GLY A 5 7.53 -7.75 -2.26
N THR A 6 7.24 -7.68 -0.96
CA THR A 6 7.09 -6.41 -0.23
C THR A 6 8.39 -5.60 -0.29
N ALA A 7 9.54 -6.23 -0.03
CA ALA A 7 10.83 -5.57 -0.08
C ALA A 7 11.13 -5.02 -1.49
N ILE A 8 10.89 -5.81 -2.54
CA ILE A 8 11.11 -5.38 -3.93
C ILE A 8 10.23 -4.16 -4.27
N ILE A 9 8.94 -4.20 -3.93
CA ILE A 9 8.02 -3.09 -4.19
C ILE A 9 8.43 -1.85 -3.40
N PHE A 10 8.66 -1.99 -2.09
CA PHE A 10 9.03 -0.89 -1.23
C PHE A 10 10.34 -0.23 -1.68
N PHE A 11 11.41 -1.01 -1.85
CA PHE A 11 12.70 -0.47 -2.27
C PHE A 11 12.66 0.08 -3.68
N GLY A 12 11.97 -0.60 -4.62
CA GLY A 12 11.83 -0.14 -5.99
C GLY A 12 11.12 1.22 -6.09
N LEU A 13 9.97 1.36 -5.41
CA LEU A 13 9.21 2.61 -5.42
C LEU A 13 9.91 3.72 -4.65
N SER A 14 10.52 3.40 -3.51
CA SER A 14 11.28 4.39 -2.72
C SER A 14 12.50 4.88 -3.50
N ALA A 15 13.25 3.97 -4.13
CA ALA A 15 14.37 4.33 -4.99
C ALA A 15 13.92 5.17 -6.20
N TYR A 16 12.78 4.85 -6.80
CA TYR A 16 12.21 5.63 -7.89
C TYR A 16 11.87 7.07 -7.47
N ALA A 17 11.24 7.26 -6.31
CA ALA A 17 10.96 8.58 -5.76
C ALA A 17 12.24 9.35 -5.43
N LEU A 18 13.22 8.68 -4.79
CA LEU A 18 14.53 9.26 -4.43
C LEU A 18 15.34 9.72 -5.64
N THR A 19 15.32 8.94 -6.72
CA THR A 19 16.08 9.24 -7.95
C THR A 19 15.40 10.30 -8.80
N THR A 20 14.07 10.20 -8.98
CA THR A 20 13.32 11.13 -9.84
C THR A 20 13.12 12.49 -9.17
N ARG A 21 13.06 12.52 -7.83
CA ARG A 21 12.72 13.73 -7.02
C ARG A 21 11.46 14.44 -7.50
N LYS A 22 10.55 13.72 -8.15
CA LYS A 22 9.27 14.25 -8.61
C LYS A 22 8.36 14.44 -7.41
N ASP A 23 7.62 15.54 -7.40
CA ASP A 23 6.55 15.75 -6.44
C ASP A 23 5.33 14.91 -6.83
N PHE A 24 4.99 13.94 -5.99
CA PHE A 24 3.81 13.09 -6.13
C PHE A 24 2.63 13.56 -5.26
N SER A 25 2.71 14.74 -4.64
CA SER A 25 1.66 15.28 -3.77
C SER A 25 0.29 15.38 -4.47
N PHE A 26 0.27 15.51 -5.80
CA PHE A 26 -0.95 15.51 -6.60
C PHE A 26 -1.77 14.21 -6.48
N MET A 27 -1.15 13.09 -6.11
CA MET A 27 -1.83 11.79 -5.96
C MET A 27 -2.61 11.68 -4.64
N GLY A 28 -2.40 12.59 -3.68
CA GLY A 28 -2.92 12.46 -2.32
C GLY A 28 -4.44 12.31 -2.25
N GLY A 29 -5.19 13.10 -3.03
CA GLY A 29 -6.64 13.01 -3.08
C GLY A 29 -7.14 11.65 -3.61
N PHE A 30 -6.53 11.15 -4.69
CA PHE A 30 -6.87 9.85 -5.27
C PHE A 30 -6.56 8.70 -4.31
N LEU A 31 -5.38 8.71 -3.69
CA LEU A 31 -4.97 7.66 -2.74
C LEU A 31 -5.84 7.64 -1.48
N MET A 32 -6.25 8.80 -0.98
CA MET A 32 -7.16 8.90 0.16
C MET A 32 -8.54 8.31 -0.16
N VAL A 33 -9.12 8.66 -1.32
CA VAL A 33 -10.40 8.10 -1.75
C VAL A 33 -10.28 6.59 -1.97
N GLY A 34 -9.21 6.13 -2.63
CA GLY A 34 -8.95 4.70 -2.83
C GLY A 34 -8.85 3.94 -1.51
N LEU A 35 -8.17 4.50 -0.50
CA LEU A 35 -8.06 3.91 0.83
C LEU A 35 -9.44 3.82 1.51
N LEU A 36 -10.26 4.87 1.46
CA LEU A 36 -11.61 4.85 2.02
C LEU A 36 -12.49 3.78 1.35
N VAL A 37 -12.44 3.70 0.01
CA VAL A 37 -13.16 2.66 -0.74
C VAL A 37 -12.71 1.27 -0.33
N ALA A 38 -11.40 1.05 -0.18
CA ALA A 38 -10.85 -0.23 0.26
C ALA A 38 -11.33 -0.59 1.68
N VAL A 39 -11.38 0.38 2.60
CA VAL A 39 -11.90 0.16 3.97
C VAL A 39 -13.37 -0.24 3.95
N VAL A 40 -14.21 0.47 3.18
CA VAL A 40 -15.63 0.12 3.04
C VAL A 40 -15.80 -1.27 2.42
N ALA A 41 -15.01 -1.60 1.40
CA ALA A 41 -15.04 -2.91 0.76
C ALA A 41 -14.62 -4.04 1.72
N MET A 42 -13.60 -3.80 2.56
CA MET A 42 -13.18 -4.74 3.62
C MET A 42 -14.32 -4.99 4.61
N ILE A 43 -14.99 -3.93 5.07
CA ILE A 43 -16.13 -4.04 5.99
C ILE A 43 -17.29 -4.81 5.33
N ALA A 44 -17.61 -4.50 4.07
CA ALA A 44 -18.65 -5.23 3.33
C ALA A 44 -18.32 -6.72 3.18
N ASN A 45 -17.04 -7.05 2.91
CA ASN A 45 -16.59 -8.43 2.75
C ASN A 45 -16.70 -9.26 4.05
N ILE A 46 -16.66 -8.63 5.23
CA ILE A 46 -16.90 -9.31 6.52
C ILE A 46 -18.32 -9.87 6.59
N PHE A 47 -19.31 -9.28 5.91
CA PHE A 47 -20.68 -9.80 5.90
C PHE A 47 -20.92 -10.76 4.73
N LEU A 48 -20.35 -10.44 3.56
CA LEU A 48 -20.59 -11.21 2.33
C LEU A 48 -19.78 -12.50 2.22
N HIS A 49 -18.59 -12.56 2.83
CA HIS A 49 -17.70 -13.74 2.81
C HIS A 49 -17.40 -14.29 1.41
N ILE A 50 -17.30 -13.44 0.39
CA ILE A 50 -17.06 -13.88 -0.99
C ILE A 50 -15.54 -14.02 -1.21
N PRO A 51 -15.01 -15.23 -1.48
CA PRO A 51 -13.55 -15.43 -1.63
C PRO A 51 -12.95 -14.57 -2.75
N ALA A 52 -13.63 -14.48 -3.90
CA ALA A 52 -13.17 -13.66 -5.02
C ALA A 52 -13.09 -12.17 -4.67
N LEU A 53 -14.07 -11.64 -3.91
CA LEU A 53 -14.09 -10.25 -3.46
C LEU A 53 -12.91 -9.97 -2.53
N SER A 54 -12.61 -10.89 -1.61
CA SER A 54 -11.46 -10.81 -0.71
C SER A 54 -10.13 -10.67 -1.45
N LEU A 55 -9.96 -11.42 -2.54
CA LEU A 55 -8.77 -11.33 -3.40
C LEU A 55 -8.71 -10.01 -4.17
N THR A 56 -9.83 -9.55 -4.72
CA THR A 56 -9.91 -8.24 -5.39
C THR A 56 -9.56 -7.11 -4.43
N ILE A 57 -10.07 -7.15 -3.19
CA ILE A 57 -9.75 -6.17 -2.16
C ILE A 57 -8.26 -6.18 -1.85
N SER A 58 -7.67 -7.36 -1.63
CA SER A 58 -6.22 -7.44 -1.40
C SER A 58 -5.40 -6.89 -2.55
N ALA A 59 -5.76 -7.18 -3.80
CA ALA A 59 -5.07 -6.63 -4.97
C ALA A 59 -5.17 -5.09 -5.02
N ALA A 60 -6.36 -4.54 -4.75
CA ALA A 60 -6.56 -3.09 -4.68
C ALA A 60 -5.73 -2.46 -3.56
N VAL A 61 -5.72 -3.06 -2.35
CA VAL A 61 -4.93 -2.53 -1.23
C VAL A 61 -3.44 -2.60 -1.54
N VAL A 62 -2.92 -3.66 -2.16
CA VAL A 62 -1.52 -3.74 -2.59
C VAL A 62 -1.17 -2.56 -3.51
N MET A 63 -2.03 -2.23 -4.47
CA MET A 63 -1.83 -1.09 -5.37
C MET A 63 -1.86 0.25 -4.62
N ILE A 64 -2.82 0.44 -3.71
CA ILE A 64 -2.97 1.67 -2.92
C ILE A 64 -1.78 1.87 -1.98
N MET A 65 -1.37 0.83 -1.25
CA MET A 65 -0.21 0.88 -0.35
C MET A 65 1.09 1.17 -1.10
N SER A 66 1.24 0.59 -2.30
CA SER A 66 2.35 0.92 -3.20
C SER A 66 2.35 2.40 -3.58
N GLY A 67 1.18 2.95 -3.96
CA GLY A 67 1.01 4.38 -4.23
C GLY A 67 1.31 5.26 -3.02
N LEU A 68 0.87 4.86 -1.82
CA LEU A 68 1.13 5.58 -0.57
C LEU A 68 2.61 5.57 -0.18
N ILE A 69 3.34 4.46 -0.40
CA ILE A 69 4.80 4.42 -0.22
C ILE A 69 5.48 5.45 -1.13
N LEU A 70 5.08 5.52 -2.40
CA LEU A 70 5.63 6.48 -3.36
C LEU A 70 5.31 7.92 -2.94
N PHE A 71 4.06 8.18 -2.56
CA PHE A 71 3.57 9.48 -2.10
C PHE A 71 4.28 9.95 -0.82
N ASP A 72 4.35 9.11 0.21
CA ASP A 72 4.99 9.45 1.48
C ASP A 72 6.49 9.67 1.29
N THR A 73 7.16 8.80 0.52
CA THR A 73 8.59 8.96 0.21
C THR A 73 8.85 10.28 -0.51
N SER A 74 8.02 10.63 -1.49
CA SER A 74 8.11 11.92 -2.21
C SER A 74 7.92 13.11 -1.26
N ARG A 75 6.95 13.07 -0.35
CA ARG A 75 6.72 14.16 0.62
C ARG A 75 7.87 14.30 1.61
N ILE A 76 8.50 13.21 2.03
CA ILE A 76 9.69 13.24 2.90
C ILE A 76 10.85 13.95 2.18
N ILE A 77 11.09 13.62 0.91
CA ILE A 77 12.21 14.18 0.14
C ILE A 77 11.99 15.65 -0.23
N ASN A 78 10.75 16.00 -0.61
CA ASN A 78 10.39 17.35 -1.04
C ASN A 78 10.07 18.31 0.13
N GLY A 79 10.22 17.87 1.38
CA GLY A 79 9.97 18.69 2.57
C GLY A 79 8.49 18.94 2.87
N GLY A 80 7.58 18.15 2.28
CA GLY A 80 6.13 18.23 2.52
C GLY A 80 5.66 17.59 3.82
N GLU A 81 6.54 16.86 4.54
CA GLU A 81 6.30 16.34 5.89
C GLU A 81 7.53 16.62 6.75
N THR A 82 7.39 17.52 7.73
CA THR A 82 8.50 17.93 8.62
C THR A 82 8.56 17.09 9.88
N ASN A 83 7.52 16.30 10.17
CA ASN A 83 7.49 15.41 11.31
C ASN A 83 7.96 14.00 10.91
N TYR A 84 9.23 13.71 11.19
CA TYR A 84 9.84 12.41 10.89
C TYR A 84 9.14 11.24 11.60
N ILE A 85 8.61 11.43 12.80
CA ILE A 85 7.88 10.36 13.53
C ILE A 85 6.62 9.98 12.73
N ARG A 86 5.84 10.97 12.30
CA ARG A 86 4.64 10.73 11.49
C ARG A 86 5.00 10.06 10.16
N ALA A 87 6.03 10.57 9.49
CA ALA A 87 6.50 10.03 8.21
C ALA A 87 6.90 8.55 8.34
N THR A 88 7.70 8.20 9.36
CA THR A 88 8.14 6.82 9.59
C THR A 88 6.97 5.91 9.95
N VAL A 89 6.05 6.36 10.81
CA VAL A 89 4.86 5.57 11.17
C VAL A 89 3.97 5.33 9.96
N SER A 90 3.72 6.35 9.14
CA SER A 90 2.93 6.22 7.90
C SER A 90 3.56 5.20 6.95
N LEU A 91 4.87 5.33 6.69
CA LEU A 91 5.60 4.42 5.83
C LEU A 91 5.56 2.98 6.37
N TYR A 92 5.74 2.80 7.67
CA TYR A 92 5.63 1.50 8.34
C TYR A 92 4.24 0.87 8.15
N LEU A 93 3.17 1.64 8.36
CA LEU A 93 1.80 1.15 8.18
C LEU A 93 1.53 0.76 6.72
N ASN A 94 2.05 1.52 5.75
CA ASN A 94 1.91 1.18 4.35
C ASN A 94 2.63 -0.13 4.01
N ILE A 95 3.87 -0.31 4.50
CA ILE A 95 4.65 -1.55 4.31
C ILE A 95 3.95 -2.74 4.99
N TYR A 96 3.44 -2.55 6.20
CA TYR A 96 2.73 -3.59 6.95
C TYR A 96 1.47 -4.05 6.20
N ASN A 97 0.62 -3.11 5.76
CA ASN A 97 -0.58 -3.44 5.00
C ASN A 97 -0.24 -4.07 3.65
N LEU A 98 0.77 -3.55 2.94
CA LEU A 98 1.28 -4.15 1.70
C LEU A 98 1.67 -5.62 1.92
N PHE A 99 2.41 -5.89 3.01
CA PHE A 99 2.84 -7.24 3.35
C PHE A 99 1.66 -8.18 3.62
N ILE A 100 0.71 -7.78 4.46
CA ILE A 100 -0.45 -8.62 4.81
C ILE A 100 -1.30 -8.93 3.58
N HIS A 101 -1.56 -7.94 2.72
CA HIS A 101 -2.37 -8.17 1.53
C HIS A 101 -1.63 -8.95 0.44
N LEU A 102 -0.32 -8.78 0.28
CA LEU A 102 0.51 -9.66 -0.56
C LEU A 102 0.55 -11.08 -0.03
N LEU A 103 0.65 -11.26 1.28
CA LEU A 103 0.59 -12.58 1.91
C LEU A 103 -0.75 -13.24 1.57
N HIS A 104 -1.86 -12.53 1.75
CA HIS A 104 -3.19 -13.06 1.44
C HIS A 104 -3.32 -13.49 -0.03
N LEU A 105 -2.86 -12.67 -0.98
CA LEU A 105 -2.86 -13.02 -2.41
C LEU A 105 -1.99 -14.24 -2.69
N LEU A 106 -0.76 -14.26 -2.19
CA LEU A 106 0.17 -15.37 -2.44
C LEU A 106 -0.31 -16.66 -1.76
N SER A 107 -0.94 -16.58 -0.60
CA SER A 107 -1.54 -17.74 0.07
C SER A 107 -2.66 -18.35 -0.76
N ALA A 108 -3.56 -17.51 -1.31
CA ALA A 108 -4.64 -17.96 -2.17
C ALA A 108 -4.14 -18.54 -3.50
N LEU A 109 -3.09 -17.95 -4.09
CA LEU A 109 -2.48 -18.46 -5.32
C LEU A 109 -1.69 -19.76 -5.12
N ASN A 110 -1.12 -19.97 -3.94
CA ASN A 110 -0.33 -21.16 -3.60
C ASN A 110 -1.17 -22.34 -3.06
N GLY A 111 -2.50 -22.23 -3.04
CA GLY A 111 -3.40 -23.37 -2.84
C GLY A 111 -3.19 -24.12 -1.53
N ARG A 112 -3.13 -23.41 -0.41
CA ARG A 112 -3.34 -24.02 0.91
C ARG A 112 -4.66 -23.51 1.47
N ASP A 113 -5.73 -24.12 0.97
CA ASP A 113 -6.98 -24.25 1.72
C ASP A 113 -6.75 -25.19 2.92
#